data_AF-A0A9P3PYU9-F1
#
_entry.id   AF-A0A9P3PYU9-F1
#
_cell.length_a   1.000
_cell.length_b   1.000
_cell.length_c   1.000
_cell.angle_alpha   90.00
_cell.angle_beta   90.00
_cell.angle_gamma   90.00
#
_symmetry.space_group_name_H-M   'P 1'
#
loop_
_entity.id
_entity.type
_entity.pdbx_description
1 polymer ?
#
loop_
_entity_poly.entity_id
_entity_poly.type
_entity_poly.pdbx_seq_one_letter_code
_entity_poly.pdbx_strand_id
1 'polypeptide(L)'
;MSSSLSTHTSNSGPLAGYLPNFLLSRFKRSSPCCIHRLPLDIFVDHIFVYLCVEDIMCLRRVNKAFFLLTHEPVIWKRFLSHLNVPLPPLRPTFRYALEATDFEVEQLVSRAVSLEDNWRQPHPRPTSSIVFDTHYHVLDMKLLPGGKYLVASVRDAYRFFIVLYCLDHPKGPHALARFATQMKAFNLQAKYMTFQGKPVIMIAYVRRSFHDGGPANLDPSEYGFRHPIDAPYPFVHELLCVYINLETLEALADPHITPGSVESASIALGEFAKGPFYQAATAIAKYEVNHVSLFEFNGKSFASMVQMPNRVVIIDLSAQTVSTLICENHDEYRDQAHSIRAVRHLPYQREMLVFRTITISPPANEPQAPIRLLQVLEIYEMPSKIGGAELVYPKDAYVLGNQTVANVHISDYGIPTTNGEDYRLQFHYQPSPPISVYLETTAPTGVLHYVVWPSRKANKYGSFTYFYNLEYVCIQTRHNCEPYVAHVVPGALRAIIYTSHMDDRKDAVTLHSLRRYLNPEFQTKNYPVPRVNRSSNVMRKKVPKMPVNVYGTLDTNPAALELYRQNGVAAITWDEGIGRLCIAAGNTPQIEVVDFANVVHPDKRSERWKQAQEYVTHDRSDP
;
A
#
# COMPACT_ATOMS: atom_id res chain seq x y z
N MET A 1 42.11 -39.41 47.15
CA MET A 1 41.36 -38.14 47.28
C MET A 1 41.78 -37.22 46.14
N SER A 2 41.10 -37.30 45.00
CA SER A 2 41.32 -36.45 43.83
C SER A 2 39.94 -36.02 43.33
N SER A 3 39.46 -34.89 43.82
CA SER A 3 38.17 -34.32 43.42
C SER A 3 38.31 -33.65 42.07
N SER A 4 37.75 -34.28 41.04
CA SER A 4 37.49 -33.69 39.74
C SER A 4 36.44 -32.59 39.88
N LEU A 5 36.88 -31.33 39.73
CA LEU A 5 35.99 -30.20 39.53
C LEU A 5 35.30 -30.34 38.16
N SER A 6 34.05 -30.79 38.17
CA SER A 6 33.16 -30.68 37.03
C SER A 6 32.87 -29.20 36.80
N THR A 7 33.40 -28.63 35.71
CA THR A 7 33.02 -27.31 35.23
C THR A 7 31.55 -27.33 34.82
N HIS A 8 30.69 -26.83 35.70
CA HIS A 8 29.30 -26.50 35.38
C HIS A 8 29.28 -25.56 34.15
N THR A 9 28.73 -26.06 33.05
CA THR A 9 28.36 -25.25 31.89
C THR A 9 27.34 -24.21 32.36
N SER A 10 27.80 -22.95 32.39
CA SER A 10 27.01 -21.79 32.80
C SER A 10 25.74 -21.67 31.98
N ASN A 11 24.60 -21.47 32.67
CA ASN A 11 23.32 -21.02 32.12
C ASN A 11 23.52 -20.01 31.00
N SER A 12 23.38 -20.47 29.77
CA SER A 12 23.22 -19.63 28.59
C SER A 12 21.85 -18.98 28.70
N GLY A 13 21.78 -17.65 28.72
CA GLY A 13 20.52 -16.92 28.75
C GLY A 13 19.58 -17.35 27.60
N PRO A 14 18.27 -17.03 27.68
CA PRO A 14 17.26 -17.55 26.76
C PRO A 14 17.59 -17.34 25.27
N LEU A 15 18.31 -16.27 24.91
CA LEU A 15 18.78 -15.99 23.54
C LEU A 15 19.83 -16.98 23.02
N ALA A 16 20.73 -17.46 23.88
CA ALA A 16 21.85 -18.29 23.46
C ALA A 16 21.43 -19.71 23.05
N GLY A 17 20.23 -20.17 23.44
CA GLY A 17 19.66 -21.43 22.94
C GLY A 17 19.19 -21.38 21.49
N TYR A 18 18.95 -20.17 20.95
CA TYR A 18 18.43 -19.98 19.60
C TYR A 18 19.50 -19.55 18.59
N LEU A 19 20.68 -19.14 19.06
CA LEU A 19 21.76 -18.68 18.20
C LEU A 19 22.58 -19.87 17.69
N PRO A 20 22.99 -19.88 16.41
CA PRO A 20 23.85 -20.92 15.88
C PRO A 20 25.11 -21.13 16.74
N ASN A 21 25.42 -22.39 17.07
CA ASN A 21 26.63 -22.77 17.82
C ASN A 21 27.91 -22.16 17.24
N PHE A 22 27.93 -21.95 15.92
CA PHE A 22 29.01 -21.24 15.26
C PHE A 22 29.19 -19.80 15.75
N LEU A 23 28.11 -19.03 15.97
CA LEU A 23 28.20 -17.68 16.54
C LEU A 23 28.79 -17.73 17.95
N LEU A 24 28.28 -18.61 18.79
CA LEU A 24 28.78 -18.82 20.14
C LEU A 24 30.27 -19.17 20.14
N SER A 25 30.72 -19.96 19.16
CA SER A 25 32.14 -20.31 19.01
C SER A 25 33.05 -19.13 18.65
N ARG A 26 32.50 -18.03 18.13
CA ARG A 26 33.26 -16.81 17.79
C ARG A 26 33.37 -15.85 18.96
N PHE A 27 32.42 -15.88 19.90
CA PHE A 27 32.44 -15.10 21.15
C PHE A 27 32.97 -15.97 22.30
N LYS A 28 34.29 -16.22 22.28
CA LYS A 28 34.96 -17.02 23.32
C LYS A 28 35.40 -16.15 24.49
N ARG A 29 35.18 -16.63 25.72
CA ARG A 29 35.74 -16.03 26.94
C ARG A 29 37.27 -15.92 26.91
N SER A 30 37.95 -16.80 26.17
CA SER A 30 39.41 -16.79 25.97
C SER A 30 39.87 -15.95 24.77
N SER A 31 38.99 -15.22 24.09
CA SER A 31 39.38 -14.38 22.96
C SER A 31 40.43 -13.33 23.39
N PRO A 32 41.48 -13.08 22.59
CA PRO A 32 42.42 -12.00 22.86
C PRO A 32 41.75 -10.62 22.79
N CYS A 33 40.63 -10.50 22.07
CA CYS A 33 39.83 -9.28 22.03
C CYS A 33 38.85 -9.26 23.21
N CYS A 34 39.02 -8.31 24.14
CA CYS A 34 38.19 -8.21 25.35
C CYS A 34 36.69 -8.08 25.03
N ILE A 35 36.33 -7.41 23.93
CA ILE A 35 34.92 -7.24 23.54
C ILE A 35 34.26 -8.58 23.22
N HIS A 36 34.99 -9.53 22.61
CA HIS A 36 34.46 -10.86 22.27
C HIS A 36 34.24 -11.76 23.49
N ARG A 37 34.72 -11.35 24.68
CA ARG A 37 34.49 -12.07 25.93
C ARG A 37 33.12 -11.77 26.54
N LEU A 38 32.46 -10.72 26.08
CA LEU A 38 31.13 -10.36 26.55
C LEU A 38 30.08 -11.37 26.06
N PRO A 39 29.09 -11.73 26.89
CA PRO A 39 27.94 -12.50 26.47
C PRO A 39 27.13 -11.81 25.35
N LEU A 40 26.48 -12.59 24.49
CA LEU A 40 25.73 -12.09 23.33
C LEU A 40 24.50 -11.24 23.72
N ASP A 41 23.83 -11.63 24.79
CA ASP A 41 22.77 -10.87 25.44
C ASP A 41 23.24 -9.49 25.88
N ILE A 42 24.49 -9.35 26.38
CA ILE A 42 25.04 -8.02 26.69
C ILE A 42 25.16 -7.15 25.43
N PHE A 43 25.58 -7.72 24.30
CA PHE A 43 25.61 -6.97 23.04
C PHE A 43 24.21 -6.55 22.61
N VAL A 44 23.30 -7.51 22.49
CA VAL A 44 21.97 -7.24 21.95
C VAL A 44 21.18 -6.36 22.90
N ASP A 45 21.03 -6.75 24.17
CA ASP A 45 20.10 -6.15 25.13
C ASP A 45 20.63 -4.89 25.81
N HIS A 46 21.95 -4.73 25.90
CA HIS A 46 22.56 -3.62 26.66
C HIS A 46 23.44 -2.69 25.84
N ILE A 47 24.06 -3.13 24.74
CA ILE A 47 24.93 -2.26 23.92
C ILE A 47 24.17 -1.74 22.71
N PHE A 48 23.59 -2.64 21.91
CA PHE A 48 22.98 -2.31 20.62
C PHE A 48 21.73 -1.45 20.74
N VAL A 49 21.07 -1.44 21.90
CA VAL A 49 19.94 -0.54 22.20
C VAL A 49 20.33 0.95 22.17
N TYR A 50 21.62 1.26 22.33
CA TYR A 50 22.15 2.63 22.29
C TYR A 50 22.79 2.99 20.95
N LEU A 51 22.82 2.06 20.00
CA LEU A 51 23.41 2.25 18.69
C LEU A 51 22.35 2.68 17.68
N CYS A 52 22.71 3.57 16.76
CA CYS A 52 21.85 3.90 15.61
C CYS A 52 21.95 2.83 14.51
N VAL A 53 21.08 2.91 13.50
CA VAL A 53 21.14 2.03 12.31
C VAL A 53 22.51 2.13 11.64
N GLU A 54 23.08 3.34 11.52
CA GLU A 54 24.40 3.52 10.91
C GLU A 54 25.52 2.86 11.72
N ASP A 55 25.44 2.86 13.05
CA ASP A 55 26.41 2.16 13.93
C ASP A 55 26.36 0.65 13.71
N ILE A 56 25.16 0.08 13.66
CA ILE A 56 24.95 -1.35 13.37
C ILE A 56 25.53 -1.71 12.01
N MET A 57 25.30 -0.87 10.99
CA MET A 57 25.87 -1.06 9.66
C MET A 57 27.40 -0.91 9.65
N CYS A 58 27.98 -0.05 10.48
CA CYS A 58 29.43 0.03 10.68
C CYS A 58 30.00 -1.23 11.36
N LEU A 59 29.32 -1.75 12.40
CA LEU A 59 29.75 -2.95 13.12
C LEU A 59 29.85 -4.18 12.22
N ARG A 60 28.98 -4.30 11.21
CA ARG A 60 29.05 -5.36 10.19
C ARG A 60 30.41 -5.46 9.49
N ARG A 61 31.10 -4.32 9.36
CA ARG A 61 32.37 -4.23 8.64
C ARG A 61 33.57 -4.56 9.52
N VAL A 62 33.38 -4.72 10.83
CA VAL A 62 34.47 -4.92 11.79
C VAL A 62 35.00 -6.37 11.73
N ASN A 63 34.12 -7.36 11.88
CA ASN A 63 34.50 -8.77 11.80
C ASN A 63 33.29 -9.66 11.48
N LYS A 64 33.54 -10.95 11.16
CA LYS A 64 32.50 -11.94 10.82
C LYS A 64 31.47 -12.16 11.94
N ALA A 65 31.88 -12.05 13.21
CA ALA A 65 31.01 -12.30 14.35
C ALA A 65 29.97 -11.18 14.49
N PHE A 66 30.39 -9.92 14.39
CA PHE A 66 29.48 -8.77 14.36
C PHE A 66 28.67 -8.71 13.08
N PHE A 67 29.24 -9.09 11.94
CA PHE A 67 28.46 -9.22 10.71
C PHE A 67 27.25 -10.13 10.94
N LEU A 68 27.45 -11.32 11.51
CA LEU A 68 26.34 -12.24 11.75
C LEU A 68 25.38 -11.72 12.82
N LEU A 69 25.91 -11.29 13.97
CA LEU A 69 25.10 -10.83 15.10
C LEU A 69 24.22 -9.63 14.72
N THR A 70 24.65 -8.75 13.83
CA THR A 70 23.88 -7.58 13.40
C THR A 70 22.83 -7.89 12.33
N HIS A 71 22.73 -9.13 11.83
CA HIS A 71 21.58 -9.58 11.06
C HIS A 71 20.49 -10.17 11.97
N GLU A 72 20.71 -10.21 13.29
CA GLU A 72 19.70 -10.73 14.20
C GLU A 72 18.41 -9.87 14.16
N PRO A 73 17.24 -10.48 13.91
CA PRO A 73 15.98 -9.76 13.63
C PRO A 73 15.50 -8.92 14.83
N VAL A 74 15.82 -9.38 16.05
CA VAL A 74 15.50 -8.68 17.29
C VAL A 74 16.10 -7.26 17.35
N ILE A 75 17.26 -7.04 16.73
CA ILE A 75 17.91 -5.71 16.67
C ILE A 75 17.07 -4.78 15.80
N TRP A 76 16.74 -5.23 14.59
CA TRP A 76 15.97 -4.44 13.61
C TRP A 76 14.54 -4.19 14.06
N LYS A 77 13.95 -5.15 14.76
CA LYS A 77 12.64 -4.99 15.40
C LYS A 77 12.61 -3.83 16.40
N ARG A 78 13.69 -3.63 17.17
CA ARG A 78 13.80 -2.48 18.07
C ARG A 78 13.90 -1.17 17.31
N PHE A 79 14.61 -1.13 16.18
CA PHE A 79 14.61 0.07 15.34
C PHE A 79 13.22 0.35 14.80
N LEU A 80 12.53 -0.67 14.29
CA LEU A 80 11.19 -0.55 13.75
C LEU A 80 10.19 0.03 14.79
N SER A 81 10.29 -0.37 16.06
CA SER A 81 9.44 0.17 17.14
C SER A 81 9.80 1.60 17.58
N HIS A 82 10.92 2.16 17.13
CA HIS A 82 11.37 3.52 17.47
C HIS A 82 11.42 4.45 16.24
N LEU A 83 10.98 3.96 15.09
CA LEU A 83 11.11 4.66 13.82
C LEU A 83 9.95 5.64 13.60
N ASN A 84 10.26 6.93 13.61
CA ASN A 84 9.28 8.01 13.39
C ASN A 84 9.13 8.39 11.90
N VAL A 85 9.33 7.44 10.98
CA VAL A 85 9.08 7.65 9.53
C VAL A 85 7.91 6.78 9.06
N PRO A 86 7.23 7.15 7.97
CA PRO A 86 6.11 6.35 7.45
C PRO A 86 6.57 4.93 7.12
N LEU A 87 5.82 3.94 7.63
CA LEU A 87 6.04 2.52 7.41
C LEU A 87 4.81 1.91 6.74
N PRO A 88 4.96 1.08 5.70
CA PRO A 88 3.82 0.38 5.17
C PRO A 88 3.17 -0.47 6.27
N PRO A 89 1.85 -0.70 6.20
CA PRO A 89 1.22 -1.83 6.87
C PRO A 89 2.03 -3.10 6.72
N LEU A 90 2.29 -3.78 7.83
CA LEU A 90 2.83 -5.13 7.77
C LEU A 90 1.78 -6.05 7.17
N ARG A 91 2.22 -6.96 6.31
CA ARG A 91 1.35 -8.01 5.79
C ARG A 91 0.97 -8.99 6.92
N PRO A 92 -0.22 -9.60 6.90
CA PRO A 92 -0.67 -10.48 8.00
C PRO A 92 0.20 -11.70 8.26
N THR A 93 0.87 -12.23 7.23
CA THR A 93 1.81 -13.37 7.33
C THR A 93 3.21 -12.94 7.73
N PHE A 94 3.45 -11.67 8.04
CA PHE A 94 4.76 -11.18 8.45
C PHE A 94 5.13 -11.78 9.81
N ARG A 95 5.99 -12.80 9.80
CA ARG A 95 6.51 -13.46 11.00
C ARG A 95 7.90 -12.93 11.32
N TYR A 96 8.18 -12.81 12.62
CA TYR A 96 9.52 -12.59 13.17
C TYR A 96 9.99 -13.94 13.72
N ALA A 97 10.21 -14.91 12.85
CA ALA A 97 10.67 -16.22 13.26
C ALA A 97 12.11 -16.32 12.78
N LEU A 98 13.06 -16.61 13.67
CA LEU A 98 14.53 -16.71 13.45
C LEU A 98 15.00 -17.54 12.24
N GLU A 99 14.06 -18.06 11.46
CA GLU A 99 14.19 -18.59 10.12
C GLU A 99 14.94 -17.66 9.17
N ALA A 100 15.47 -18.30 8.13
CA ALA A 100 16.32 -17.71 7.13
C ALA A 100 15.73 -16.51 6.37
N THR A 101 14.41 -16.35 6.42
CA THR A 101 13.57 -15.35 5.73
C THR A 101 13.47 -14.02 6.49
N ASP A 102 14.00 -13.92 7.71
CA ASP A 102 13.87 -12.75 8.59
C ASP A 102 14.63 -11.46 8.16
N PHE A 103 15.21 -11.41 6.96
CA PHE A 103 15.80 -10.19 6.41
C PHE A 103 14.75 -9.10 6.15
N GLU A 104 13.47 -9.43 6.14
CA GLU A 104 12.42 -8.49 5.77
C GLU A 104 12.26 -7.33 6.77
N VAL A 105 12.48 -7.56 8.08
CA VAL A 105 12.43 -6.49 9.09
C VAL A 105 13.55 -5.49 8.84
N GLU A 106 14.75 -6.00 8.57
CA GLU A 106 15.90 -5.17 8.22
C GLU A 106 15.65 -4.40 6.92
N GLN A 107 15.14 -5.08 5.88
CA GLN A 107 14.79 -4.44 4.62
C GLN A 107 13.77 -3.34 4.83
N LEU A 108 12.75 -3.57 5.66
CA LEU A 108 11.72 -2.60 5.96
C LEU A 108 12.29 -1.34 6.63
N VAL A 109 13.10 -1.51 7.68
CA VAL A 109 13.76 -0.40 8.38
C VAL A 109 14.70 0.36 7.41
N SER A 110 15.53 -0.38 6.67
CA SER A 110 16.50 0.20 5.74
C SER A 110 15.82 0.96 4.60
N ARG A 111 14.75 0.40 4.03
CA ARG A 111 13.95 1.04 2.98
C ARG A 111 13.28 2.31 3.52
N ALA A 112 12.59 2.23 4.66
CA ALA A 112 11.88 3.38 5.22
C ALA A 112 12.81 4.57 5.53
N VAL A 113 13.98 4.28 6.11
CA VAL A 113 15.01 5.28 6.42
C VAL A 113 15.59 5.89 5.14
N SER A 114 16.09 5.05 4.22
CA SER A 114 16.74 5.52 2.99
C SER A 114 15.76 6.27 2.08
N LEU A 115 14.49 5.87 2.07
CA LEU A 115 13.44 6.58 1.38
C LEU A 115 13.20 7.96 1.99
N GLU A 116 13.10 8.10 3.30
CA GLU A 116 12.93 9.44 3.91
C GLU A 116 14.09 10.36 3.55
N ASP A 117 15.33 9.85 3.55
CA ASP A 117 16.53 10.60 3.16
C ASP A 117 16.49 11.00 1.68
N ASN A 118 16.09 10.09 0.78
CA ASN A 118 16.04 10.34 -0.65
C ASN A 118 14.85 11.23 -1.06
N TRP A 119 13.66 11.00 -0.49
CA TRP A 119 12.43 11.70 -0.84
C TRP A 119 12.45 13.18 -0.45
N ARG A 120 13.29 13.54 0.52
CA ARG A 120 13.51 14.93 0.94
C ARG A 120 14.57 15.64 0.11
N GLN A 121 15.33 14.93 -0.73
CA GLN A 121 16.24 15.57 -1.67
C GLN A 121 15.47 16.41 -2.70
N PRO A 122 16.07 17.51 -3.21
CA PRO A 122 15.46 18.30 -4.28
C PRO A 122 15.08 17.44 -5.50
N HIS A 123 15.95 16.50 -5.86
CA HIS A 123 15.78 15.56 -6.98
C HIS A 123 16.00 14.12 -6.49
N PRO A 124 14.95 13.45 -5.98
CA PRO A 124 15.09 12.05 -5.56
C PRO A 124 15.47 11.19 -6.75
N ARG A 125 16.38 10.25 -6.49
CA ARG A 125 16.92 9.34 -7.51
C ARG A 125 16.45 7.92 -7.26
N PRO A 126 16.05 7.17 -8.29
CA PRO A 126 15.91 5.72 -8.17
C PRO A 126 17.20 5.09 -7.66
N THR A 127 17.07 4.19 -6.69
CA THR A 127 18.17 3.37 -6.17
C THR A 127 18.34 2.12 -7.04
N SER A 128 17.24 1.58 -7.55
CA SER A 128 17.22 0.49 -8.53
C SER A 128 16.02 0.61 -9.46
N SER A 129 16.19 0.13 -10.70
CA SER A 129 15.10 -0.09 -11.65
C SER A 129 15.24 -1.47 -12.27
N ILE A 130 14.15 -2.22 -12.32
CA ILE A 130 14.06 -3.54 -12.94
C ILE A 130 12.85 -3.54 -13.87
N VAL A 131 13.06 -3.96 -15.12
CA VAL A 131 11.99 -4.22 -16.07
C VAL A 131 11.81 -5.72 -16.19
N PHE A 132 10.56 -6.21 -16.09
CA PHE A 132 10.25 -7.61 -16.34
C PHE A 132 9.10 -7.75 -17.34
N ASP A 133 9.13 -8.86 -18.09
CA ASP A 133 8.11 -9.20 -19.08
C ASP A 133 6.91 -9.87 -18.38
N THR A 134 5.72 -9.31 -18.59
CA THR A 134 4.46 -9.87 -18.12
C THR A 134 3.88 -10.89 -19.08
N HIS A 135 4.38 -10.93 -20.32
CA HIS A 135 3.85 -11.64 -21.49
C HIS A 135 2.44 -11.18 -21.92
N TYR A 136 1.92 -10.11 -21.31
CA TYR A 136 0.56 -9.60 -21.51
C TYR A 136 0.54 -8.07 -21.47
N HIS A 137 -0.33 -7.44 -22.24
CA HIS A 137 -0.52 -6.00 -22.13
C HIS A 137 -1.20 -5.65 -20.80
N VAL A 138 -0.54 -4.81 -20.01
CA VAL A 138 -1.06 -4.36 -18.71
C VAL A 138 -2.12 -3.29 -18.93
N LEU A 139 -3.26 -3.44 -18.27
CA LEU A 139 -4.42 -2.54 -18.37
C LEU A 139 -4.62 -1.71 -17.10
N ASP A 140 -4.44 -2.35 -15.94
CA ASP A 140 -4.52 -1.72 -14.62
C ASP A 140 -3.66 -2.53 -13.64
N MET A 141 -3.19 -1.92 -12.56
CA MET A 141 -2.45 -2.65 -11.53
C MET A 141 -2.54 -2.00 -10.15
N LYS A 142 -2.41 -2.83 -9.12
CA LYS A 142 -2.41 -2.42 -7.72
C LYS A 142 -1.26 -3.09 -6.97
N LEU A 143 -0.36 -2.27 -6.45
CA LEU A 143 0.69 -2.71 -5.53
C LEU A 143 0.09 -2.85 -4.13
N LEU A 144 0.33 -3.99 -3.48
CA LEU A 144 -0.07 -4.18 -2.09
C LEU A 144 0.95 -3.55 -1.13
N PRO A 145 0.52 -3.13 0.07
CA PRO A 145 1.42 -2.59 1.09
C PRO A 145 2.66 -3.46 1.34
N GLY A 146 3.80 -2.81 1.52
CA GLY A 146 5.12 -3.46 1.61
C GLY A 146 5.73 -3.84 0.25
N GLY A 147 4.97 -3.69 -0.85
CA GLY A 147 5.41 -3.84 -2.24
C GLY A 147 5.92 -5.21 -2.66
N LYS A 148 5.74 -6.26 -1.86
CA LYS A 148 6.11 -7.65 -2.19
C LYS A 148 5.24 -8.22 -3.32
N TYR A 149 3.94 -7.91 -3.29
CA TYR A 149 2.96 -8.44 -4.24
C TYR A 149 2.33 -7.33 -5.09
N LEU A 150 2.17 -7.63 -6.38
CA LEU A 150 1.52 -6.77 -7.37
C LEU A 150 0.39 -7.54 -8.05
N VAL A 151 -0.81 -6.97 -8.07
CA VAL A 151 -1.95 -7.51 -8.82
C VAL A 151 -2.11 -6.69 -10.09
N ALA A 152 -2.15 -7.33 -11.25
CA ALA A 152 -2.34 -6.67 -12.53
C ALA A 152 -3.53 -7.25 -13.28
N SER A 153 -4.35 -6.36 -13.85
CA SER A 153 -5.29 -6.66 -14.92
C SER A 153 -4.52 -6.59 -16.24
N VAL A 154 -4.50 -7.70 -16.97
CA VAL A 154 -3.72 -7.83 -18.20
C VAL A 154 -4.58 -8.44 -19.32
N ARG A 155 -4.15 -8.26 -20.57
CA ARG A 155 -4.77 -8.90 -21.73
C ARG A 155 -3.74 -9.56 -22.64
N ASP A 156 -4.13 -10.69 -23.22
CA ASP A 156 -3.52 -11.18 -24.47
C ASP A 156 -4.32 -10.64 -25.68
N ALA A 157 -4.17 -11.28 -26.84
CA ALA A 157 -4.89 -10.89 -28.06
C ALA A 157 -6.43 -11.02 -27.95
N TYR A 158 -6.95 -11.91 -27.08
CA TYR A 158 -8.37 -12.27 -27.05
C TYR A 158 -8.97 -12.43 -25.66
N ARG A 159 -8.13 -12.49 -24.62
CA ARG A 159 -8.52 -12.87 -23.25
C ARG A 159 -7.95 -11.88 -22.26
N PHE A 160 -8.69 -11.72 -21.19
CA PHE A 160 -8.29 -10.91 -20.05
C PHE A 160 -7.91 -11.82 -18.89
N PHE A 161 -6.96 -11.35 -18.07
CA PHE A 161 -6.53 -12.06 -16.88
C PHE A 161 -6.29 -11.10 -15.73
N ILE A 162 -6.50 -11.59 -14.51
CA ILE A 162 -5.86 -11.05 -13.32
C ILE A 162 -4.63 -11.91 -13.04
N VAL A 163 -3.46 -11.28 -12.91
CA VAL A 163 -2.20 -11.95 -12.59
C VAL A 163 -1.64 -11.35 -11.30
N LEU A 164 -1.20 -12.23 -10.39
CA LEU A 164 -0.53 -11.85 -9.16
C LEU A 164 0.96 -12.15 -9.30
N TYR A 165 1.78 -11.13 -9.12
CA TYR A 165 3.24 -11.19 -9.20
C TYR A 165 3.87 -11.08 -7.81
N CYS A 166 4.96 -11.83 -7.60
CA CYS A 166 5.91 -11.59 -6.51
C CYS A 166 7.06 -10.74 -7.05
N LEU A 167 7.34 -9.59 -6.44
CA LEU A 167 8.36 -8.64 -6.90
C LEU A 167 9.71 -8.79 -6.20
N ASP A 168 9.71 -9.29 -4.95
CA ASP A 168 10.91 -9.35 -4.10
C ASP A 168 11.62 -10.72 -4.10
N HIS A 169 11.28 -11.61 -5.04
CA HIS A 169 11.92 -12.91 -5.13
C HIS A 169 13.40 -12.80 -5.57
N PRO A 170 14.35 -13.56 -4.99
CA PRO A 170 15.78 -13.45 -5.33
C PRO A 170 16.13 -13.73 -6.79
N LYS A 171 15.28 -14.49 -7.50
CA LYS A 171 15.40 -14.75 -8.94
C LYS A 171 14.74 -13.69 -9.83
N GLY A 172 14.23 -12.63 -9.23
CA GLY A 172 13.53 -11.54 -9.89
C GLY A 172 12.00 -11.68 -9.87
N PRO A 173 11.30 -10.65 -10.35
CA PRO A 173 9.84 -10.65 -10.39
C PRO A 173 9.28 -11.78 -11.24
N HIS A 174 8.22 -12.44 -10.77
CA HIS A 174 7.55 -13.50 -11.52
C HIS A 174 6.09 -13.67 -11.11
N ALA A 175 5.29 -14.26 -11.99
CA ALA A 175 3.88 -14.55 -11.73
C ALA A 175 3.73 -15.76 -10.80
N LEU A 176 2.92 -15.63 -9.75
CA LEU A 176 2.57 -16.72 -8.83
C LEU A 176 1.24 -17.38 -9.19
N ALA A 177 0.27 -16.57 -9.61
CA ALA A 177 -1.09 -17.03 -9.86
C ALA A 177 -1.75 -16.21 -10.98
N ARG A 178 -2.63 -16.86 -11.72
CA ARG A 178 -3.41 -16.24 -12.80
C ARG A 178 -4.87 -16.69 -12.76
N PHE A 179 -5.78 -15.75 -13.02
CA PHE A 179 -7.22 -15.97 -13.15
C PHE A 179 -7.72 -15.39 -14.46
N ALA A 180 -8.40 -16.19 -15.28
CA ALA A 180 -9.00 -15.70 -16.51
C ALA A 180 -10.27 -14.88 -16.20
N THR A 181 -10.39 -13.71 -16.84
CA THR A 181 -11.59 -12.89 -16.81
C THR A 181 -12.20 -12.81 -18.19
N GLN A 182 -13.53 -12.76 -18.25
CA GLN A 182 -14.25 -12.68 -19.52
C GLN A 182 -14.07 -11.31 -20.20
N MET A 183 -13.85 -10.26 -19.41
CA MET A 183 -13.77 -8.87 -19.85
C MET A 183 -12.66 -8.14 -19.07
N LYS A 184 -12.33 -6.92 -19.52
CA LYS A 184 -11.41 -6.00 -18.81
C LYS A 184 -11.89 -5.77 -17.38
N ALA A 185 -10.95 -5.88 -16.44
CA ALA A 185 -11.19 -5.55 -15.03
C ALA A 185 -10.92 -4.06 -14.80
N PHE A 186 -11.98 -3.29 -14.56
CA PHE A 186 -11.94 -1.86 -14.26
C PHE A 186 -11.90 -1.62 -12.75
N ASN A 187 -11.40 -0.45 -12.33
CA ASN A 187 -11.36 -0.02 -10.92
C ASN A 187 -10.71 -1.08 -10.01
N LEU A 188 -9.59 -1.65 -10.44
CA LEU A 188 -8.93 -2.74 -9.73
C LEU A 188 -8.46 -2.29 -8.35
N GLN A 189 -8.88 -3.01 -7.32
CA GLN A 189 -8.40 -2.86 -5.95
C GLN A 189 -7.88 -4.19 -5.43
N ALA A 190 -6.84 -4.12 -4.62
CA ALA A 190 -6.27 -5.27 -3.92
C ALA A 190 -5.84 -4.85 -2.51
N LYS A 191 -6.09 -5.70 -1.51
CA LYS A 191 -5.76 -5.43 -0.11
C LYS A 191 -5.52 -6.72 0.66
N TYR A 192 -4.63 -6.68 1.66
CA TYR A 192 -4.54 -7.76 2.65
C TYR A 192 -5.74 -7.68 3.59
N MET A 193 -6.41 -8.80 3.80
CA MET A 193 -7.59 -8.90 4.67
C MET A 193 -7.63 -10.26 5.35
N THR A 194 -8.43 -10.38 6.41
CA THR A 194 -8.79 -11.63 7.05
C THR A 194 -10.16 -12.07 6.55
N PHE A 195 -10.20 -13.20 5.84
CA PHE A 195 -11.43 -13.78 5.32
C PHE A 195 -11.61 -15.19 5.87
N GLN A 196 -12.73 -15.44 6.54
CA GLN A 196 -13.02 -16.73 7.18
C GLN A 196 -11.89 -17.20 8.12
N GLY A 197 -11.30 -16.26 8.87
CA GLY A 197 -10.20 -16.53 9.80
C GLY A 197 -8.83 -16.77 9.15
N LYS A 198 -8.71 -16.65 7.81
CA LYS A 198 -7.45 -16.82 7.09
C LYS A 198 -6.96 -15.50 6.51
N PRO A 199 -5.64 -15.24 6.52
CA PRO A 199 -5.08 -14.09 5.83
C PRO A 199 -5.12 -14.31 4.32
N VAL A 200 -5.66 -13.34 3.59
CA VAL A 200 -5.84 -13.41 2.13
C VAL A 200 -5.41 -12.11 1.47
N ILE A 201 -5.10 -12.21 0.17
CA ILE A 201 -5.15 -11.04 -0.72
C ILE A 201 -6.54 -11.02 -1.34
N MET A 202 -7.35 -10.03 -0.95
CA MET A 202 -8.66 -9.77 -1.53
C MET A 202 -8.49 -8.85 -2.73
N ILE A 203 -9.15 -9.17 -3.84
CA ILE A 203 -9.11 -8.43 -5.10
C ILE A 203 -10.54 -8.11 -5.51
N ALA A 204 -10.82 -6.83 -5.76
CA ALA A 204 -12.11 -6.37 -6.24
C ALA A 204 -11.93 -5.60 -7.55
N TYR A 205 -12.83 -5.83 -8.50
CA TYR A 205 -12.85 -5.09 -9.76
C TYR A 205 -14.25 -5.10 -10.37
N VAL A 206 -14.49 -4.18 -11.30
CA VAL A 206 -15.75 -4.04 -12.02
C VAL A 206 -15.60 -4.57 -13.43
N ARG A 207 -16.59 -5.32 -13.91
CA ARG A 207 -16.80 -5.62 -15.33
C ARG A 207 -17.97 -4.81 -15.85
N ARG A 208 -17.95 -4.53 -17.16
CA ARG A 208 -19.02 -3.84 -17.87
C ARG A 208 -19.59 -4.76 -18.93
N SER A 209 -20.90 -4.91 -18.97
CA SER A 209 -21.61 -5.56 -20.06
C SER A 209 -22.71 -4.63 -20.57
N PHE A 210 -23.11 -4.75 -21.83
CA PHE A 210 -24.29 -4.01 -22.29
C PHE A 210 -25.56 -4.57 -21.67
N HIS A 211 -26.52 -3.70 -21.38
CA HIS A 211 -27.88 -4.11 -21.04
C HIS A 211 -28.46 -4.92 -22.22
N ASP A 212 -29.07 -6.08 -21.93
CA ASP A 212 -29.65 -7.01 -22.92
C ASP A 212 -28.67 -7.55 -23.99
N GLY A 213 -27.36 -7.59 -23.69
CA GLY A 213 -26.36 -8.27 -24.52
C GLY A 213 -25.71 -7.42 -25.62
N GLY A 214 -26.24 -6.22 -25.90
CA GLY A 214 -25.66 -5.26 -26.85
C GLY A 214 -25.41 -5.80 -28.28
N PRO A 215 -24.88 -4.96 -29.19
CA PRO A 215 -24.47 -5.42 -30.51
C PRO A 215 -23.23 -6.33 -30.44
N ALA A 216 -23.23 -7.43 -31.20
CA ALA A 216 -22.11 -8.41 -31.21
C ALA A 216 -20.76 -7.82 -31.70
N ASN A 217 -20.77 -6.66 -32.35
CA ASN A 217 -19.58 -5.99 -32.88
C ASN A 217 -19.02 -4.89 -31.95
N LEU A 218 -19.57 -4.72 -30.75
CA LEU A 218 -19.08 -3.75 -29.77
C LEU A 218 -18.60 -4.49 -28.52
N ASP A 219 -17.36 -4.23 -28.10
CA ASP A 219 -16.81 -4.74 -26.84
C ASP A 219 -16.85 -3.63 -25.78
N PRO A 220 -17.61 -3.81 -24.67
CA PRO A 220 -17.59 -2.89 -23.52
C PRO A 220 -16.19 -2.60 -22.97
N SER A 221 -15.23 -3.51 -23.18
CA SER A 221 -13.85 -3.40 -22.71
C SER A 221 -13.03 -2.33 -23.46
N GLU A 222 -13.47 -1.94 -24.65
CA GLU A 222 -12.81 -0.91 -25.49
C GLU A 222 -13.15 0.52 -25.04
N TYR A 223 -14.20 0.69 -24.23
CA TYR A 223 -14.59 2.00 -23.72
C TYR A 223 -13.71 2.39 -22.54
N GLY A 224 -13.02 3.52 -22.68
CA GLY A 224 -12.24 4.14 -21.61
C GLY A 224 -13.09 4.41 -20.36
N PHE A 225 -12.51 4.23 -19.18
CA PHE A 225 -13.16 4.58 -17.91
C PHE A 225 -12.72 5.94 -17.37
N ARG A 226 -11.60 6.47 -17.87
CA ARG A 226 -10.99 7.73 -17.41
C ARG A 226 -11.66 8.97 -18.00
N HIS A 227 -12.35 8.79 -19.12
CA HIS A 227 -13.07 9.86 -19.80
C HIS A 227 -14.54 9.47 -19.86
N PRO A 228 -15.47 10.40 -19.57
CA PRO A 228 -16.88 10.16 -19.82
C PRO A 228 -17.06 9.99 -21.32
N ILE A 229 -17.34 8.76 -21.76
CA ILE A 229 -17.66 8.44 -23.14
C ILE A 229 -19.12 8.03 -23.15
N ASP A 230 -19.91 8.69 -24.00
CA ASP A 230 -21.31 8.33 -24.22
C ASP A 230 -21.36 6.99 -24.96
N ALA A 231 -21.48 5.92 -24.19
CA ALA A 231 -21.67 4.59 -24.76
C ALA A 231 -23.02 4.53 -25.50
N PRO A 232 -23.08 3.89 -26.68
CA PRO A 232 -24.32 3.81 -27.46
C PRO A 232 -25.43 3.02 -26.75
N TYR A 233 -25.06 2.19 -25.76
CA TYR A 233 -25.97 1.42 -24.93
C TYR A 233 -25.54 1.53 -23.47
N PRO A 234 -26.49 1.52 -22.52
CA PRO A 234 -26.18 1.58 -21.10
C PRO A 234 -25.43 0.33 -20.65
N PHE A 235 -24.45 0.53 -19.78
CA PHE A 235 -23.70 -0.57 -19.16
C PHE A 235 -24.40 -1.09 -17.91
N VAL A 236 -24.42 -2.42 -17.77
CA VAL A 236 -24.54 -3.11 -16.50
C VAL A 236 -23.14 -3.27 -15.93
N HIS A 237 -22.97 -2.91 -14.66
CA HIS A 237 -21.71 -3.00 -13.96
C HIS A 237 -21.77 -4.18 -12.99
N GLU A 238 -20.79 -5.08 -13.06
CA GLU A 238 -20.69 -6.22 -12.16
C GLU A 238 -19.43 -6.08 -11.33
N LEU A 239 -19.58 -5.89 -10.02
CA LEU A 239 -18.48 -5.96 -9.06
C LEU A 239 -18.20 -7.42 -8.73
N LEU A 240 -16.97 -7.87 -8.98
CA LEU A 240 -16.50 -9.18 -8.56
C LEU A 240 -15.45 -9.01 -7.47
N CYS A 241 -15.59 -9.81 -6.41
CA CYS A 241 -14.60 -9.94 -5.35
C CYS A 241 -14.06 -11.36 -5.34
N VAL A 242 -12.76 -11.51 -5.56
CA VAL A 242 -12.05 -12.79 -5.52
C VAL A 242 -10.92 -12.69 -4.50
N TYR A 243 -10.48 -13.82 -3.97
CA TYR A 243 -9.37 -13.86 -3.02
C TYR A 243 -8.44 -15.04 -3.27
N ILE A 244 -7.24 -14.92 -2.72
CA ILE A 244 -6.22 -15.97 -2.73
C ILE A 244 -5.59 -16.04 -1.34
N ASN A 245 -5.35 -17.26 -0.85
CA ASN A 245 -4.75 -17.48 0.46
C ASN A 245 -3.30 -16.98 0.46
N LEU A 246 -2.98 -16.15 1.45
CA LEU A 246 -1.64 -15.59 1.57
C LEU A 246 -0.61 -16.65 1.95
N GLU A 247 -0.97 -17.64 2.76
CA GLU A 247 -0.07 -18.74 3.15
C GLU A 247 0.46 -19.52 1.95
N THR A 248 -0.45 -19.88 1.02
CA THR A 248 -0.11 -20.53 -0.24
C THR A 248 0.83 -19.66 -1.10
N LEU A 249 0.59 -18.34 -1.13
CA LEU A 249 1.45 -17.42 -1.87
C LEU A 249 2.83 -17.24 -1.24
N GLU A 250 2.94 -17.30 0.09
CA GLU A 250 4.22 -17.26 0.78
C GLU A 250 5.03 -18.53 0.49
N ALA A 251 4.39 -19.71 0.47
CA ALA A 251 5.05 -20.96 0.07
C ALA A 251 5.58 -20.90 -1.37
N LEU A 252 4.81 -20.33 -2.30
CA LEU A 252 5.26 -20.17 -3.70
C LEU A 252 6.28 -19.05 -3.88
N ALA A 253 6.31 -18.07 -2.97
CA ALA A 253 7.27 -16.97 -2.96
C ALA A 253 8.54 -17.30 -2.14
N ASP A 254 8.68 -18.54 -1.66
CA ASP A 254 9.83 -18.97 -0.87
C ASP A 254 11.13 -18.74 -1.67
N PRO A 255 12.10 -17.98 -1.14
CA PRO A 255 13.35 -17.68 -1.84
C PRO A 255 14.20 -18.92 -2.19
N HIS A 256 13.99 -20.04 -1.51
CA HIS A 256 14.69 -21.30 -1.75
C HIS A 256 14.09 -22.10 -2.91
N ILE A 257 12.83 -21.86 -3.23
CA ILE A 257 12.12 -22.55 -4.30
C ILE A 257 12.35 -21.79 -5.60
N THR A 258 12.93 -22.45 -6.60
CA THR A 258 13.13 -21.82 -7.90
C THR A 258 11.80 -21.77 -8.67
N PRO A 259 11.34 -20.59 -9.15
CA PRO A 259 10.12 -20.48 -9.93
C PRO A 259 10.16 -21.38 -11.17
N GLY A 260 9.08 -22.13 -11.40
CA GLY A 260 9.00 -23.08 -12.52
C GLY A 260 9.72 -24.43 -12.29
N SER A 261 10.35 -24.63 -11.12
CA SER A 261 10.86 -25.95 -10.74
C SER A 261 9.74 -26.97 -10.52
N VAL A 262 10.10 -28.25 -10.48
CA VAL A 262 9.15 -29.34 -10.17
C VAL A 262 8.53 -29.16 -8.79
N GLU A 263 9.31 -28.68 -7.82
CA GLU A 263 8.83 -28.40 -6.47
C GLU A 263 7.80 -27.26 -6.47
N SER A 264 8.11 -26.12 -7.11
CA SER A 264 7.17 -25.01 -7.29
C SER A 264 5.88 -25.46 -7.98
N ALA A 265 6.00 -26.28 -9.03
CA ALA A 265 4.86 -26.85 -9.73
C ALA A 265 4.06 -27.82 -8.84
N SER A 266 4.72 -28.61 -8.00
CA SER A 266 4.05 -29.55 -7.08
C SER A 266 3.25 -28.82 -6.00
N ILE A 267 3.79 -27.73 -5.44
CA ILE A 267 3.09 -26.87 -4.48
C ILE A 267 1.89 -26.22 -5.18
N ALA A 268 2.11 -25.63 -6.36
CA ALA A 268 1.03 -25.01 -7.13
C ALA A 268 -0.07 -26.01 -7.48
N LEU A 269 0.27 -27.24 -7.88
CA LEU A 269 -0.71 -28.28 -8.21
C LEU A 269 -1.47 -28.79 -6.98
N GLY A 270 -0.78 -28.95 -5.85
CA GLY A 270 -1.40 -29.38 -4.59
C GLY A 270 -2.36 -28.32 -4.04
N GLU A 271 -1.92 -27.07 -4.00
CA GLU A 271 -2.66 -25.97 -3.41
C GLU A 271 -3.73 -25.38 -4.34
N PHE A 272 -3.49 -25.38 -5.66
CA PHE A 272 -4.39 -24.81 -6.67
C PHE A 272 -5.15 -25.85 -7.49
N ALA A 273 -5.41 -27.04 -6.94
CA ALA A 273 -6.19 -28.07 -7.62
C ALA A 273 -7.57 -27.59 -8.14
N LYS A 274 -8.18 -26.59 -7.47
CA LYS A 274 -9.46 -25.95 -7.87
C LYS A 274 -9.27 -24.58 -8.56
N GLY A 275 -8.03 -24.19 -8.82
CA GLY A 275 -7.65 -22.85 -9.25
C GLY A 275 -7.12 -21.99 -8.09
N PRO A 276 -6.28 -20.97 -8.38
CA PRO A 276 -5.64 -20.19 -7.34
C PRO A 276 -6.52 -19.12 -6.70
N PHE A 277 -7.64 -18.76 -7.34
CA PHE A 277 -8.55 -17.72 -6.86
C PHE A 277 -9.92 -18.29 -6.55
N TYR A 278 -10.47 -17.83 -5.43
CA TYR A 278 -11.79 -18.19 -4.96
C TYR A 278 -12.70 -16.97 -5.02
N GLN A 279 -13.93 -17.14 -5.47
CA GLN A 279 -14.91 -16.06 -5.52
C GLN A 279 -15.51 -15.84 -4.12
N ALA A 280 -15.39 -14.61 -3.60
CA ALA A 280 -16.00 -14.21 -2.33
C ALA A 280 -17.43 -13.70 -2.53
N ALA A 281 -17.62 -12.79 -3.49
CA ALA A 281 -18.91 -12.18 -3.74
C ALA A 281 -19.01 -11.60 -5.16
N THR A 282 -20.25 -11.43 -5.62
CA THR A 282 -20.60 -10.71 -6.85
C THR A 282 -21.76 -9.78 -6.55
N ALA A 283 -21.73 -8.57 -7.10
CA ALA A 283 -22.86 -7.65 -7.05
C ALA A 283 -23.07 -6.96 -8.40
N ILE A 284 -24.34 -6.91 -8.82
CA ILE A 284 -24.74 -6.29 -10.08
C ILE A 284 -25.31 -4.90 -9.79
N ALA A 285 -24.85 -3.92 -10.56
CA ALA A 285 -25.24 -2.52 -10.50
C ALA A 285 -25.78 -2.08 -11.87
N LYS A 286 -26.99 -1.53 -11.87
CA LYS A 286 -27.60 -0.94 -13.07
C LYS A 286 -27.10 0.48 -13.34
N TYR A 287 -26.55 1.12 -12.32
CA TYR A 287 -25.99 2.47 -12.41
C TYR A 287 -24.49 2.41 -12.62
N GLU A 288 -23.93 3.52 -13.12
CA GLU A 288 -22.49 3.67 -13.26
C GLU A 288 -21.78 3.47 -11.92
N VAL A 289 -20.72 2.65 -11.94
CA VAL A 289 -19.85 2.41 -10.80
C VAL A 289 -18.53 3.14 -11.02
N ASN A 290 -18.31 4.17 -10.22
CA ASN A 290 -17.18 5.08 -10.35
C ASN A 290 -16.07 4.83 -9.32
N HIS A 291 -16.36 4.20 -8.18
CA HIS A 291 -15.36 3.92 -7.15
C HIS A 291 -15.60 2.57 -6.50
N VAL A 292 -14.51 1.84 -6.20
CA VAL A 292 -14.50 0.56 -5.47
C VAL A 292 -13.53 0.66 -4.29
N SER A 293 -13.88 0.07 -3.16
CA SER A 293 -13.01 0.02 -1.98
C SER A 293 -13.12 -1.34 -1.27
N LEU A 294 -12.00 -1.79 -0.73
CA LEU A 294 -11.88 -2.99 0.11
C LEU A 294 -11.47 -2.55 1.53
N PHE A 295 -12.17 -3.06 2.54
CA PHE A 295 -11.92 -2.66 3.92
C PHE A 295 -12.39 -3.71 4.91
N GLU A 296 -11.78 -3.68 6.09
CA GLU A 296 -12.16 -4.53 7.21
C GLU A 296 -12.85 -3.69 8.27
N PHE A 297 -13.88 -4.25 8.89
CA PHE A 297 -14.59 -3.61 9.99
C PHE A 297 -15.04 -4.68 10.98
N ASN A 298 -14.70 -4.49 12.27
CA ASN A 298 -15.00 -5.44 13.34
C ASN A 298 -14.60 -6.90 13.01
N GLY A 299 -13.40 -7.08 12.43
CA GLY A 299 -12.87 -8.39 12.05
C GLY A 299 -13.59 -9.07 10.86
N LYS A 300 -14.48 -8.35 10.17
CA LYS A 300 -15.15 -8.82 8.96
C LYS A 300 -14.61 -8.10 7.74
N SER A 301 -14.57 -8.83 6.63
CA SER A 301 -14.16 -8.33 5.32
C SER A 301 -15.34 -7.77 4.54
N PHE A 302 -15.20 -6.56 3.99
CA PHE A 302 -16.20 -5.90 3.18
C PHE A 302 -15.63 -5.38 1.86
N ALA A 303 -16.51 -5.28 0.87
CA ALA A 303 -16.30 -4.47 -0.32
C ALA A 303 -17.36 -3.38 -0.38
N SER A 304 -17.02 -2.24 -0.98
CA SER A 304 -18.01 -1.22 -1.30
C SER A 304 -17.82 -0.64 -2.69
N MET A 305 -18.91 -0.22 -3.30
CA MET A 305 -18.90 0.53 -4.55
C MET A 305 -19.82 1.74 -4.47
N VAL A 306 -19.45 2.81 -5.17
CA VAL A 306 -20.32 3.97 -5.38
C VAL A 306 -21.15 3.72 -6.63
N GLN A 307 -22.48 3.77 -6.48
CA GLN A 307 -23.44 3.77 -7.57
C GLN A 307 -23.96 5.19 -7.74
N MET A 308 -23.71 5.76 -8.92
CA MET A 308 -24.11 7.14 -9.20
C MET A 308 -25.63 7.32 -9.18
N PRO A 309 -26.13 8.50 -8.74
CA PRO A 309 -25.36 9.64 -8.27
C PRO A 309 -25.02 9.63 -6.76
N ASN A 310 -25.80 8.94 -5.92
CA ASN A 310 -25.80 9.15 -4.47
C ASN A 310 -25.88 7.87 -3.62
N ARG A 311 -25.54 6.71 -4.19
CA ARG A 311 -25.66 5.42 -3.48
C ARG A 311 -24.29 4.84 -3.17
N VAL A 312 -24.13 4.31 -1.97
CA VAL A 312 -22.96 3.53 -1.57
C VAL A 312 -23.43 2.12 -1.23
N VAL A 313 -23.03 1.15 -2.05
CA VAL A 313 -23.35 -0.26 -1.84
C VAL A 313 -22.21 -0.90 -1.08
N ILE A 314 -22.53 -1.57 0.03
CA ILE A 314 -21.60 -2.26 0.93
C ILE A 314 -21.97 -3.74 0.96
N ILE A 315 -20.99 -4.61 0.77
CA ILE A 315 -21.14 -6.05 0.70
C ILE A 315 -20.34 -6.66 1.84
N ASP A 316 -21.01 -7.34 2.77
CA ASP A 316 -20.34 -8.24 3.72
C ASP A 316 -19.87 -9.46 2.92
N LEU A 317 -18.56 -9.60 2.73
CA LEU A 317 -18.01 -10.67 1.88
C LEU A 317 -18.19 -12.05 2.53
N SER A 318 -18.34 -12.10 3.86
CA SER A 318 -18.50 -13.36 4.58
C SER A 318 -19.94 -13.83 4.59
N ALA A 319 -20.88 -12.91 4.84
CA ALA A 319 -22.31 -13.19 4.84
C ALA A 319 -22.96 -13.11 3.44
N GLN A 320 -22.24 -12.56 2.45
CA GLN A 320 -22.74 -12.27 1.10
C GLN A 320 -24.00 -11.38 1.09
N THR A 321 -24.18 -10.58 2.13
CA THR A 321 -25.33 -9.69 2.28
C THR A 321 -24.97 -8.28 1.80
N VAL A 322 -25.89 -7.68 1.06
CA VAL A 322 -25.73 -6.37 0.44
C VAL A 322 -26.55 -5.32 1.19
N SER A 323 -25.90 -4.22 1.55
CA SER A 323 -26.53 -3.03 2.15
C SER A 323 -26.30 -1.83 1.25
N THR A 324 -27.33 -1.05 0.99
CA THR A 324 -27.24 0.14 0.15
C THR A 324 -27.54 1.37 0.98
N LEU A 325 -26.58 2.27 1.11
CA LEU A 325 -26.82 3.58 1.68
C LEU A 325 -27.25 4.52 0.57
N ILE A 326 -28.41 5.14 0.75
CA ILE A 326 -28.88 6.24 -0.09
C ILE A 326 -28.49 7.50 0.67
N CYS A 327 -27.42 8.17 0.24
CA CYS A 327 -26.93 9.36 0.92
C CYS A 327 -27.77 10.55 0.47
N GLU A 328 -28.54 11.12 1.41
CA GLU A 328 -29.42 12.27 1.17
C GLU A 328 -28.64 13.47 0.63
N ASN A 329 -29.35 14.38 -0.05
CA ASN A 329 -28.77 15.62 -0.54
C ASN A 329 -28.37 16.55 0.61
N HIS A 330 -27.36 17.39 0.38
CA HIS A 330 -26.89 18.36 1.36
C HIS A 330 -27.99 19.39 1.67
N ASP A 331 -28.22 19.67 2.96
CA ASP A 331 -29.40 20.43 3.40
C ASP A 331 -29.54 21.83 2.79
N GLU A 332 -28.42 22.56 2.68
CA GLU A 332 -28.41 23.91 2.08
C GLU A 332 -28.63 23.92 0.56
N TYR A 333 -28.48 22.77 -0.10
CA TYR A 333 -28.50 22.66 -1.56
C TYR A 333 -29.43 21.56 -2.06
N ARG A 334 -30.46 21.18 -1.28
CA ARG A 334 -31.31 20.00 -1.56
C ARG A 334 -31.86 19.92 -3.00
N ASP A 335 -32.18 21.07 -3.60
CA ASP A 335 -32.75 21.18 -4.95
C ASP A 335 -31.70 21.14 -6.08
N GLN A 336 -30.40 21.08 -5.73
CA GLN A 336 -29.30 21.02 -6.68
C GLN A 336 -28.91 19.57 -6.99
N ALA A 337 -28.24 19.34 -8.11
CA ALA A 337 -27.77 18.00 -8.46
C ALA A 337 -26.52 17.63 -7.65
N HIS A 338 -26.54 16.47 -7.00
CA HIS A 338 -25.41 15.96 -6.21
C HIS A 338 -24.81 14.72 -6.87
N SER A 339 -23.51 14.53 -6.73
CA SER A 339 -22.80 13.33 -7.18
C SER A 339 -21.71 12.95 -6.19
N ILE A 340 -21.74 11.71 -5.70
CA ILE A 340 -20.64 11.13 -4.91
C ILE A 340 -19.51 10.78 -5.87
N ARG A 341 -18.31 11.33 -5.62
CA ARG A 341 -17.13 11.14 -6.47
C ARG A 341 -16.17 10.08 -5.92
N ALA A 342 -16.04 9.99 -4.60
CA ALA A 342 -15.16 9.04 -3.94
C ALA A 342 -15.66 8.72 -2.52
N VAL A 343 -15.32 7.54 -2.03
CA VAL A 343 -15.65 7.08 -0.67
C VAL A 343 -14.46 6.37 -0.05
N ARG A 344 -14.21 6.63 1.23
CA ARG A 344 -13.23 5.90 2.04
C ARG A 344 -13.84 5.49 3.37
N HIS A 345 -13.72 4.22 3.72
CA HIS A 345 -14.06 3.74 5.06
C HIS A 345 -13.03 4.23 6.08
N LEU A 346 -13.53 4.76 7.21
CA LEU A 346 -12.66 5.29 8.26
C LEU A 346 -12.19 4.15 9.17
N PRO A 347 -10.87 4.00 9.39
CA PRO A 347 -10.37 2.90 10.21
C PRO A 347 -10.80 3.08 11.66
N TYR A 348 -11.11 1.96 12.32
CA TYR A 348 -11.55 1.91 13.72
C TYR A 348 -12.84 2.69 14.05
N GLN A 349 -13.58 3.16 13.04
CA GLN A 349 -14.86 3.86 13.18
C GLN A 349 -15.94 3.16 12.38
N ARG A 350 -17.19 3.26 12.83
CA ARG A 350 -18.37 2.81 12.07
C ARG A 350 -18.80 3.91 11.09
N GLU A 351 -17.87 4.47 10.37
CA GLU A 351 -18.08 5.70 9.59
C GLU A 351 -17.33 5.64 8.26
N MET A 352 -17.84 6.36 7.26
CA MET A 352 -17.18 6.52 5.97
C MET A 352 -17.08 8.01 5.62
N LEU A 353 -15.96 8.37 5.03
CA LEU A 353 -15.72 9.68 4.41
C LEU A 353 -16.22 9.63 2.98
N VAL A 354 -17.11 10.56 2.64
CA VAL A 354 -17.70 10.72 1.30
C VAL A 354 -17.25 12.06 0.74
N PHE A 355 -16.74 12.05 -0.48
CA PHE A 355 -16.51 13.27 -1.25
C PHE A 355 -17.64 13.46 -2.26
N ARG A 356 -18.29 14.62 -2.19
CA ARG A 356 -19.45 14.96 -2.99
C ARG A 356 -19.23 16.23 -3.79
N THR A 357 -19.69 16.22 -5.04
CA THR A 357 -19.81 17.42 -5.88
C THR A 357 -21.28 17.82 -5.97
N ILE A 358 -21.55 19.11 -5.78
CA ILE A 358 -22.87 19.72 -5.92
C ILE A 358 -22.83 20.68 -7.11
N THR A 359 -23.68 20.44 -8.10
CA THR A 359 -23.81 21.28 -9.29
C THR A 359 -24.86 22.34 -9.02
N ILE A 360 -24.42 23.56 -8.76
CA ILE A 360 -25.27 24.71 -8.47
C ILE A 360 -25.65 25.37 -9.80
N SER A 361 -26.92 25.25 -10.16
CA SER A 361 -27.50 25.93 -11.31
C SER A 361 -27.49 27.45 -11.09
N PRO A 362 -27.29 28.25 -12.16
CA PRO A 362 -27.42 29.69 -12.06
C PRO A 362 -28.84 30.08 -11.60
N PRO A 363 -28.99 31.16 -10.81
CA PRO A 363 -30.30 31.61 -10.37
C PRO A 363 -31.15 32.02 -11.59
N ALA A 364 -32.47 31.84 -11.50
CA ALA A 364 -33.40 32.14 -12.60
C ALA A 364 -33.30 33.59 -13.12
N ASN A 365 -32.87 34.52 -12.26
CA ASN A 365 -32.68 35.93 -12.60
C ASN A 365 -31.37 36.21 -13.36
N GLU A 366 -30.41 35.29 -13.35
CA GLU A 366 -29.12 35.40 -14.05
C GLU A 366 -28.78 34.11 -14.81
N PRO A 367 -29.55 33.72 -15.83
CA PRO A 367 -29.36 32.45 -16.55
C PRO A 367 -28.01 32.37 -17.28
N GLN A 368 -27.32 33.49 -17.46
CA GLN A 368 -25.98 33.55 -18.06
C GLN A 368 -24.84 33.31 -17.06
N ALA A 369 -25.13 33.26 -15.76
CA ALA A 369 -24.10 32.97 -14.77
C ALA A 369 -23.55 31.55 -14.97
N PRO A 370 -22.23 31.34 -14.81
CA PRO A 370 -21.63 30.02 -15.00
C PRO A 370 -22.13 29.06 -13.92
N ILE A 371 -22.34 27.79 -14.31
CA ILE A 371 -22.60 26.69 -13.38
C ILE A 371 -21.45 26.62 -12.38
N ARG A 372 -21.77 26.58 -11.08
CA ARG A 372 -20.76 26.46 -10.03
C ARG A 372 -20.73 25.03 -9.51
N LEU A 373 -19.55 24.47 -9.35
CA LEU A 373 -19.35 23.15 -8.74
C LEU A 373 -18.82 23.34 -7.33
N LEU A 374 -19.66 23.05 -6.33
CA LEU A 374 -19.29 23.09 -4.93
C LEU A 374 -18.81 21.71 -4.49
N GLN A 375 -17.68 21.67 -3.77
CA GLN A 375 -17.09 20.43 -3.29
C GLN A 375 -17.28 20.30 -1.78
N VAL A 376 -17.77 19.14 -1.34
CA VAL A 376 -18.11 18.88 0.07
C VAL A 376 -17.51 17.54 0.51
N LEU A 377 -16.88 17.54 1.69
CA LEU A 377 -16.54 16.32 2.43
C LEU A 377 -17.64 16.05 3.45
N GLU A 378 -18.07 14.81 3.56
CA GLU A 378 -19.15 14.41 4.44
C GLU A 378 -18.74 13.13 5.18
N ILE A 379 -19.18 12.97 6.43
CA ILE A 379 -19.03 11.71 7.18
C ILE A 379 -20.40 11.08 7.36
N TYR A 380 -20.53 9.81 6.98
CA TYR A 380 -21.76 9.01 7.16
C TYR A 380 -21.50 7.85 8.09
N GLU A 381 -22.49 7.46 8.88
CA GLU A 381 -22.44 6.22 9.66
C GLU A 381 -22.65 4.99 8.75
N MET A 382 -21.93 3.91 9.03
CA MET A 382 -22.10 2.63 8.35
C MET A 382 -23.43 1.96 8.76
N PRO A 383 -24.11 1.24 7.83
CA PRO A 383 -25.48 0.78 8.02
C PRO A 383 -25.64 0.00 9.31
N SER A 384 -26.69 0.31 10.07
CA SER A 384 -26.94 -0.27 11.40
C SER A 384 -27.22 -1.78 11.31
N LYS A 385 -27.98 -2.15 10.28
CA LYS A 385 -28.41 -3.50 9.91
C LYS A 385 -27.83 -3.86 8.55
N ILE A 386 -27.35 -5.09 8.43
CA ILE A 386 -26.86 -5.59 7.14
C ILE A 386 -28.06 -6.14 6.36
N GLY A 387 -28.21 -5.71 5.11
CA GLY A 387 -29.30 -6.12 4.23
C GLY A 387 -30.34 -5.03 4.01
N GLY A 388 -30.51 -4.60 2.76
CA GLY A 388 -31.53 -3.64 2.35
C GLY A 388 -30.99 -2.25 1.99
N ALA A 389 -31.90 -1.30 1.79
CA ALA A 389 -31.57 0.09 1.49
C ALA A 389 -31.92 0.98 2.68
N GLU A 390 -31.00 1.85 3.10
CA GLU A 390 -31.17 2.78 4.21
C GLU A 390 -30.91 4.20 3.70
N LEU A 391 -31.86 5.11 3.95
CA LEU A 391 -31.68 6.54 3.71
C LEU A 391 -30.86 7.11 4.87
N VAL A 392 -29.73 7.77 4.55
CA VAL A 392 -28.79 8.27 5.56
C VAL A 392 -28.46 9.74 5.34
N TYR A 393 -28.19 10.43 6.45
CA TYR A 393 -27.83 11.84 6.49
C TYR A 393 -26.36 11.98 6.93
N PRO A 394 -25.64 13.02 6.44
CA PRO A 394 -24.28 13.26 6.88
C PRO A 394 -24.28 13.66 8.37
N LYS A 395 -23.39 13.04 9.14
CA LYS A 395 -23.13 13.36 10.55
C LYS A 395 -22.31 14.63 10.72
N ASP A 396 -21.43 14.87 9.76
CA ASP A 396 -20.52 16.01 9.70
C ASP A 396 -20.31 16.37 8.23
N ALA A 397 -20.13 17.66 7.94
CA ALA A 397 -19.91 18.15 6.58
C ALA A 397 -18.93 19.33 6.59
N TYR A 398 -18.04 19.36 5.59
CA TYR A 398 -17.06 20.41 5.40
C TYR A 398 -17.02 20.84 3.94
N VAL A 399 -17.33 22.11 3.71
CA VAL A 399 -17.35 22.72 2.37
C VAL A 399 -15.93 23.15 1.99
N LEU A 400 -15.39 22.56 0.92
CA LEU A 400 -14.03 22.84 0.43
C LEU A 400 -13.99 24.07 -0.50
N GLY A 401 -15.13 24.46 -1.06
CA GLY A 401 -15.31 25.64 -1.92
C GLY A 401 -15.62 25.31 -3.37
N ASN A 402 -15.61 26.35 -4.21
CA ASN A 402 -16.00 26.28 -5.63
C ASN A 402 -14.80 25.89 -6.49
N GLN A 403 -14.67 24.62 -6.84
CA GLN A 403 -13.59 24.11 -7.69
C GLN A 403 -14.17 23.15 -8.71
N THR A 404 -13.73 23.23 -9.97
CA THR A 404 -14.08 22.24 -10.98
C THR A 404 -13.11 21.07 -10.86
N VAL A 405 -13.61 19.92 -10.42
CA VAL A 405 -12.82 18.73 -10.11
C VAL A 405 -13.12 17.64 -11.14
N ALA A 406 -12.08 17.15 -11.82
CA ALA A 406 -12.17 15.99 -12.70
C ALA A 406 -12.20 14.69 -11.88
N ASN A 407 -11.16 14.47 -11.07
CA ASN A 407 -11.00 13.25 -10.27
C ASN A 407 -10.69 13.55 -8.81
N VAL A 408 -11.07 12.62 -7.96
CA VAL A 408 -10.85 12.68 -6.51
C VAL A 408 -10.14 11.41 -6.08
N HIS A 409 -9.00 11.56 -5.42
CA HIS A 409 -8.23 10.46 -4.87
C HIS A 409 -8.15 10.62 -3.36
N ILE A 410 -8.74 9.68 -2.63
CA ILE A 410 -8.57 9.58 -1.19
C ILE A 410 -7.48 8.54 -0.95
N SER A 411 -6.40 8.93 -0.27
CA SER A 411 -5.36 7.98 0.16
C SER A 411 -5.97 6.78 0.86
N ASP A 412 -5.31 5.63 0.86
CA ASP A 412 -5.61 4.52 1.79
C ASP A 412 -4.29 3.99 2.30
N TYR A 413 -4.01 4.22 3.58
CA TYR A 413 -2.77 3.74 4.18
C TYR A 413 -2.80 2.23 4.40
N GLY A 414 -3.97 1.58 4.34
CA GLY A 414 -4.08 0.12 4.43
C GLY A 414 -3.84 -0.45 5.83
N ILE A 415 -4.24 0.27 6.89
CA ILE A 415 -4.07 -0.19 8.29
C ILE A 415 -4.77 -1.55 8.45
N PRO A 416 -4.04 -2.66 8.70
CA PRO A 416 -4.64 -3.98 8.83
C PRO A 416 -5.40 -4.07 10.16
N THR A 417 -6.44 -4.89 10.20
CA THR A 417 -7.06 -5.22 11.48
C THR A 417 -6.07 -6.04 12.30
N THR A 418 -5.75 -5.59 13.51
CA THR A 418 -4.83 -6.34 14.37
C THR A 418 -5.51 -7.61 14.86
N ASN A 419 -4.92 -8.78 14.58
CA ASN A 419 -5.44 -10.08 15.03
C ASN A 419 -5.03 -10.41 16.48
N GLY A 420 -4.62 -9.40 17.27
CA GLY A 420 -4.23 -9.56 18.68
C GLY A 420 -2.83 -10.13 18.92
N GLU A 421 -2.30 -10.89 17.96
CA GLU A 421 -0.89 -11.35 17.94
C GLU A 421 0.06 -10.32 17.32
N ASP A 422 -0.48 -9.27 16.70
CA ASP A 422 0.28 -8.28 15.96
C ASP A 422 1.13 -7.39 16.86
N TYR A 423 2.38 -7.23 16.44
CA TYR A 423 3.35 -6.38 17.13
C TYR A 423 2.90 -4.93 17.11
N ARG A 424 2.93 -4.31 18.29
CA ARG A 424 2.58 -2.91 18.46
C ARG A 424 3.69 -2.00 17.93
N LEU A 425 3.71 -1.81 16.61
CA LEU A 425 4.43 -0.72 15.96
C LEU A 425 3.97 0.65 16.47
N GLN A 426 4.80 1.67 16.30
CA GLN A 426 4.53 3.01 16.82
C GLN A 426 3.20 3.59 16.38
N PHE A 427 2.73 3.26 15.17
CA PHE A 427 1.43 3.72 14.67
C PHE A 427 0.23 3.19 15.48
N HIS A 428 0.40 2.18 16.34
CA HIS A 428 -0.65 1.78 17.30
C HIS A 428 -0.75 2.72 18.51
N TYR A 429 0.31 3.46 18.81
CA TYR A 429 0.38 4.39 19.95
C TYR A 429 0.38 5.87 19.54
N GLN A 430 0.73 6.14 18.28
CA GLN A 430 0.70 7.45 17.66
C GLN A 430 -0.65 7.66 16.94
N PRO A 431 -1.02 8.92 16.64
CA PRO A 431 -2.15 9.19 15.76
C PRO A 431 -2.03 8.37 14.46
N SER A 432 -3.15 7.80 14.03
CA SER A 432 -3.23 7.16 12.71
C SER A 432 -2.78 8.14 11.61
N PRO A 433 -2.19 7.69 10.50
CA PRO A 433 -1.76 8.59 9.43
C PRO A 433 -2.90 9.50 8.96
N PRO A 434 -2.64 10.77 8.59
CA PRO A 434 -3.68 11.64 8.05
C PRO A 434 -4.36 11.03 6.81
N ILE A 435 -5.62 11.39 6.57
CA ILE A 435 -6.30 11.05 5.33
C ILE A 435 -6.07 12.19 4.34
N SER A 436 -5.26 11.93 3.33
CA SER A 436 -5.02 12.85 2.21
C SER A 436 -6.11 12.70 1.16
N VAL A 437 -6.68 13.84 0.76
CA VAL A 437 -7.70 13.99 -0.28
C VAL A 437 -7.13 14.88 -1.38
N TYR A 438 -6.85 14.28 -2.53
CA TYR A 438 -6.31 14.96 -3.70
C TYR A 438 -7.40 15.21 -4.73
N LEU A 439 -7.47 16.42 -5.25
CA LEU A 439 -8.41 16.84 -6.28
C LEU A 439 -7.64 17.22 -7.53
N GLU A 440 -7.92 16.55 -8.63
CA GLU A 440 -7.45 16.96 -9.95
C GLU A 440 -8.39 18.03 -10.49
N THR A 441 -7.95 19.29 -10.52
CA THR A 441 -8.78 20.42 -10.94
C THR A 441 -8.63 20.70 -12.43
N THR A 442 -9.68 21.23 -13.05
CA THR A 442 -9.70 21.62 -14.49
C THR A 442 -9.76 23.13 -14.71
N ALA A 443 -10.00 23.93 -13.68
CA ALA A 443 -10.07 25.38 -13.77
C ALA A 443 -9.64 26.05 -12.44
N PRO A 444 -8.37 26.48 -12.28
CA PRO A 444 -7.24 26.20 -13.18
C PRO A 444 -6.84 24.72 -13.16
N THR A 445 -6.17 24.25 -14.21
CA THR A 445 -5.74 22.86 -14.28
C THR A 445 -4.61 22.58 -13.30
N GLY A 446 -4.79 21.59 -12.41
CA GLY A 446 -3.88 21.41 -11.28
C GLY A 446 -4.23 20.30 -10.31
N VAL A 447 -3.55 20.32 -9.16
CA VAL A 447 -3.82 19.47 -8.00
C VAL A 447 -4.07 20.33 -6.77
N LEU A 448 -5.19 20.10 -6.10
CA LEU A 448 -5.43 20.55 -4.73
C LEU A 448 -5.27 19.40 -3.77
N HIS A 449 -4.66 19.64 -2.61
CA HIS A 449 -4.51 18.63 -1.58
C HIS A 449 -5.07 19.14 -0.25
N TYR A 450 -6.00 18.37 0.31
CA TYR A 450 -6.54 18.54 1.65
C TYR A 450 -6.14 17.36 2.53
N VAL A 451 -6.02 17.61 3.83
CA VAL A 451 -5.80 16.57 4.83
C VAL A 451 -6.92 16.59 5.85
N VAL A 452 -7.45 15.41 6.18
CA VAL A 452 -8.24 15.16 7.38
C VAL A 452 -7.31 14.62 8.46
N TRP A 453 -7.03 15.43 9.48
CA TRP A 453 -6.21 15.02 10.61
C TRP A 453 -7.02 14.17 11.62
N PRO A 454 -6.43 13.14 12.24
CA PRO A 454 -7.11 12.38 13.27
C PRO A 454 -7.29 13.23 14.53
N SER A 455 -8.47 13.16 15.12
CA SER A 455 -8.83 13.67 16.43
C SER A 455 -8.58 12.64 17.52
N ARG A 456 -8.50 13.09 18.77
CA ARG A 456 -8.25 12.26 19.94
C ARG A 456 -9.47 12.28 20.86
N LYS A 457 -9.99 11.11 21.20
CA LYS A 457 -11.08 10.94 22.18
C LYS A 457 -10.56 10.24 23.43
N ALA A 458 -10.84 10.81 24.59
CA ALA A 458 -10.58 10.15 25.86
C ALA A 458 -11.55 8.99 26.07
N ASN A 459 -11.03 7.81 26.41
CA ASN A 459 -11.83 6.68 26.84
C ASN A 459 -12.11 6.77 28.34
N LYS A 460 -13.12 6.03 28.80
CA LYS A 460 -13.49 5.94 30.22
C LYS A 460 -12.33 5.51 31.14
N TYR A 461 -11.31 4.84 30.61
CA TYR A 461 -10.15 4.34 31.34
C TYR A 461 -8.92 5.25 31.27
N GLY A 462 -9.05 6.49 30.78
CA GLY A 462 -7.92 7.42 30.62
C GLY A 462 -6.98 7.09 29.45
N SER A 463 -7.21 5.98 28.73
CA SER A 463 -6.60 5.75 27.42
C SER A 463 -7.23 6.66 26.37
N PHE A 464 -6.56 6.82 25.23
CA PHE A 464 -7.08 7.63 24.14
C PHE A 464 -7.23 6.79 22.89
N THR A 465 -8.29 7.04 22.14
CA THR A 465 -8.49 6.49 20.79
C THR A 465 -8.44 7.62 19.79
N TYR A 466 -7.82 7.35 18.65
CA TYR A 466 -7.83 8.26 17.51
C TYR A 466 -9.03 7.96 16.62
N PHE A 467 -9.62 9.01 16.06
CA PHE A 467 -10.79 8.94 15.19
C PHE A 467 -10.74 10.12 14.23
N TYR A 468 -11.33 10.03 13.05
CA TYR A 468 -11.40 11.13 12.09
C TYR A 468 -12.74 11.86 12.20
N ASN A 469 -12.69 13.19 12.16
CA ASN A 469 -13.82 14.11 12.01
C ASN A 469 -13.41 15.24 11.05
N LEU A 470 -14.32 16.15 10.71
CA LEU A 470 -14.01 17.20 9.73
C LEU A 470 -13.56 18.52 10.36
N GLU A 471 -13.49 18.61 11.69
CA GLU A 471 -13.07 19.80 12.45
C GLU A 471 -11.66 20.30 12.07
N TYR A 472 -10.75 19.38 11.77
CA TYR A 472 -9.36 19.67 11.47
C TYR A 472 -8.99 19.43 10.00
N VAL A 473 -9.96 19.56 9.10
CA VAL A 473 -9.67 19.56 7.66
C VAL A 473 -8.88 20.82 7.31
N CYS A 474 -7.78 20.67 6.59
CA CYS A 474 -7.04 21.83 6.09
C CYS A 474 -6.40 21.58 4.72
N ILE A 475 -6.34 22.66 3.93
CA ILE A 475 -5.60 22.66 2.67
C ILE A 475 -4.10 22.58 2.97
N GLN A 476 -3.42 21.71 2.24
CA GLN A 476 -1.97 21.56 2.30
C GLN A 476 -1.31 22.35 1.19
N THR A 477 -1.71 22.09 -0.05
CA THR A 477 -1.05 22.64 -1.24
C THR A 477 -2.02 22.84 -2.39
N ARG A 478 -1.67 23.79 -3.26
CA ARG A 478 -2.26 24.02 -4.58
C ARG A 478 -1.14 24.04 -5.60
N HIS A 479 -1.24 23.23 -6.64
CA HIS A 479 -0.28 23.18 -7.72
C HIS A 479 -0.99 23.35 -9.05
N ASN A 480 -0.72 24.45 -9.74
CA ASN A 480 -1.22 24.67 -11.09
C ASN A 480 -0.21 24.07 -12.08
N CYS A 481 -0.73 23.37 -13.09
CA CYS A 481 0.09 22.64 -14.06
C CYS A 481 -0.25 22.95 -15.52
N GLU A 482 -1.04 24.01 -15.79
CA GLU A 482 -1.34 24.48 -17.14
C GLU A 482 -0.06 24.67 -17.98
N PRO A 483 -0.04 24.24 -19.27
CA PRO A 483 -1.17 23.69 -20.06
C PRO A 483 -1.40 22.18 -19.90
N TYR A 484 -0.77 21.52 -18.93
CA TYR A 484 -0.88 20.08 -18.70
C TYR A 484 -2.02 19.74 -17.73
N VAL A 485 -2.43 18.47 -17.73
CA VAL A 485 -3.34 17.87 -16.74
C VAL A 485 -2.50 17.04 -15.78
N ALA A 486 -2.70 17.22 -14.48
CA ALA A 486 -2.05 16.42 -13.46
C ALA A 486 -2.90 15.21 -13.07
N HIS A 487 -2.22 14.09 -12.86
CA HIS A 487 -2.76 12.83 -12.40
C HIS A 487 -2.07 12.43 -11.10
N VAL A 488 -2.85 11.94 -10.13
CA VAL A 488 -2.36 11.60 -8.80
C VAL A 488 -2.31 10.10 -8.59
N VAL A 489 -1.16 9.58 -8.14
CA VAL A 489 -1.05 8.25 -7.52
C VAL A 489 -0.97 8.47 -6.01
N PRO A 490 -2.08 8.25 -5.28
CA PRO A 490 -2.24 8.78 -3.94
C PRO A 490 -1.39 8.03 -2.90
N GLY A 491 -0.89 8.78 -1.91
CA GLY A 491 -0.39 8.28 -0.64
C GLY A 491 -0.83 9.22 0.49
N ALA A 492 -0.77 8.79 1.74
CA ALA A 492 -1.13 9.62 2.89
C ALA A 492 -0.11 10.75 3.14
N LEU A 493 1.18 10.50 2.95
CA LEU A 493 2.25 11.45 3.23
C LEU A 493 3.12 11.72 2.01
N ARG A 494 3.26 10.73 1.10
CA ARG A 494 4.03 10.85 -0.14
C ARG A 494 3.19 10.36 -1.30
N ALA A 495 3.01 11.21 -2.31
CA ALA A 495 2.30 10.83 -3.53
C ALA A 495 3.21 10.98 -4.75
N ILE A 496 2.81 10.35 -5.86
CA ILE A 496 3.40 10.60 -7.17
C ILE A 496 2.41 11.44 -7.96
N ILE A 497 2.90 12.52 -8.56
CA ILE A 497 2.14 13.33 -9.49
C ILE A 497 2.78 13.17 -10.85
N TYR A 498 1.99 12.82 -11.86
CA TYR A 498 2.45 12.86 -13.23
C TYR A 498 1.55 13.75 -14.07
N THR A 499 2.08 14.28 -15.17
CA THR A 499 1.32 15.20 -16.02
C THR A 499 1.21 14.68 -17.44
N SER A 500 0.09 14.94 -18.11
CA SER A 500 -0.14 14.66 -19.53
C SER A 500 -0.60 15.92 -20.27
N HIS A 501 -0.63 15.88 -21.60
CA HIS A 501 -1.24 16.98 -22.36
C HIS A 501 -2.76 17.04 -22.10
N MET A 502 -3.35 18.23 -22.10
CA MET A 502 -4.78 18.41 -21.87
C MET A 502 -5.65 17.82 -22.99
N ASP A 503 -5.12 17.72 -24.20
CA ASP A 503 -5.80 17.18 -25.38
C ASP A 503 -5.66 15.66 -25.52
N ASP A 504 -4.88 15.03 -24.64
CA ASP A 504 -4.72 13.58 -24.69
C ASP A 504 -6.00 12.88 -24.22
N ARG A 505 -6.53 12.00 -25.08
CA ARG A 505 -7.74 11.20 -24.84
C ARG A 505 -7.47 9.70 -24.94
N LYS A 506 -6.19 9.30 -25.04
CA LYS A 506 -5.81 7.89 -25.09
C LYS A 506 -6.05 7.24 -23.73
N ASP A 507 -6.44 5.96 -23.75
CA ASP A 507 -6.52 5.13 -22.54
C ASP A 507 -5.17 5.13 -21.78
N ALA A 508 -4.07 4.96 -22.53
CA ALA A 508 -2.71 5.15 -22.04
C ALA A 508 -2.26 6.58 -22.30
N VAL A 509 -2.39 7.44 -21.27
CA VAL A 509 -2.08 8.87 -21.35
C VAL A 509 -0.58 9.10 -21.47
N THR A 510 -0.16 10.01 -22.35
CA THR A 510 1.25 10.38 -22.55
C THR A 510 1.86 11.01 -21.30
N LEU A 511 3.02 10.49 -20.89
CA LEU A 511 3.74 11.01 -19.73
C LEU A 511 4.61 12.22 -20.11
N HIS A 512 4.21 13.42 -19.69
CA HIS A 512 5.03 14.61 -19.86
C HIS A 512 6.08 14.75 -18.76
N SER A 513 5.65 14.71 -17.49
CA SER A 513 6.54 14.84 -16.33
C SER A 513 6.11 13.90 -15.21
N LEU A 514 7.10 13.44 -14.43
CA LEU A 514 6.90 12.63 -13.23
C LEU A 514 7.53 13.34 -12.02
N ARG A 515 6.74 13.54 -10.97
CA ARG A 515 7.09 14.36 -9.81
C ARG A 515 6.79 13.62 -8.52
N ARG A 516 7.68 13.77 -7.54
CA ARG A 516 7.35 13.45 -6.15
C ARG A 516 6.48 14.55 -5.56
N TYR A 517 5.56 14.14 -4.71
CA TYR A 517 4.88 15.00 -3.76
C TYR A 517 5.26 14.61 -2.33
N LEU A 518 5.44 15.61 -1.47
CA LEU A 518 5.65 15.42 -0.03
C LEU A 518 4.70 16.34 0.73
N ASN A 519 3.87 15.75 1.59
CA ASN A 519 2.92 16.48 2.41
C ASN A 519 3.66 17.46 3.36
N PRO A 520 3.37 18.78 3.32
CA PRO A 520 4.00 19.75 4.22
C PRO A 520 3.51 19.65 5.68
N GLU A 521 2.44 18.89 5.93
CA GLU A 521 1.88 18.61 7.26
C GLU A 521 1.45 19.90 7.99
N PHE A 522 0.84 20.82 7.26
CA PHE A 522 0.18 21.97 7.87
C PHE A 522 -0.99 21.49 8.73
N GLN A 523 -1.03 21.98 9.96
CA GLN A 523 -2.08 21.69 10.93
C GLN A 523 -2.81 23.00 11.24
N THR A 524 -4.11 22.92 11.54
CA THR A 524 -4.88 24.09 11.99
C THR A 524 -4.33 24.59 13.32
N LYS A 525 -4.48 25.90 13.60
CA LYS A 525 -3.92 26.52 14.82
C LYS A 525 -4.42 25.86 16.11
N ASN A 526 -5.63 25.31 16.07
CA ASN A 526 -6.30 24.71 17.23
C ASN A 526 -6.18 23.18 17.25
N TYR A 527 -5.35 22.58 16.39
CA TYR A 527 -5.21 21.12 16.34
C TYR A 527 -4.56 20.60 17.64
N PRO A 528 -5.20 19.66 18.37
CA PRO A 528 -4.78 19.31 19.73
C PRO A 528 -3.59 18.34 19.79
N VAL A 529 -3.20 17.73 18.66
CA VAL A 529 -2.11 16.74 18.62
C VAL A 529 -0.83 17.40 18.11
N PRO A 530 0.27 17.39 18.89
CA PRO A 530 1.52 17.98 18.43
C PRO A 530 2.04 17.25 17.19
N ARG A 531 2.77 17.98 16.33
CA ARG A 531 3.47 17.36 15.20
C ARG A 531 4.38 16.25 15.69
N VAL A 532 4.34 15.10 15.02
CA VAL A 532 5.24 13.99 15.31
C VAL A 532 6.67 14.48 15.11
N ASN A 533 7.46 14.40 16.18
CA ASN A 533 8.86 14.76 16.09
C ASN A 533 9.60 13.68 15.27
N ARG A 534 9.91 14.02 14.01
CA ARG A 534 10.64 13.13 13.11
C ARG A 534 12.12 12.98 13.47
N SER A 535 12.65 13.70 14.46
CA SER A 535 13.97 13.37 15.00
C SER A 535 13.86 12.04 15.74
N SER A 536 14.37 10.97 15.12
CA SER A 536 14.48 9.67 15.77
C SER A 536 15.89 9.47 16.30
N ASN A 537 16.00 8.89 17.49
CA ASN A 537 17.29 8.44 18.05
C ASN A 537 17.84 7.22 17.29
N VAL A 538 17.04 6.63 16.39
CA VAL A 538 17.42 5.48 15.55
C VAL A 538 18.47 5.85 14.49
N MET A 539 18.58 7.14 14.15
CA MET A 539 19.47 7.64 13.10
C MET A 539 20.52 8.59 13.66
N ARG A 540 21.78 8.45 13.25
CA ARG A 540 22.83 9.43 13.58
C ARG A 540 22.64 10.72 12.79
N LYS A 541 22.32 10.58 11.51
CA LYS A 541 22.10 11.73 10.64
C LYS A 541 20.80 12.42 11.01
N LYS A 542 20.83 13.75 11.09
CA LYS A 542 19.61 14.53 11.21
C LYS A 542 18.78 14.35 9.95
N VAL A 543 17.48 14.09 10.13
CA VAL A 543 16.52 14.02 9.03
C VAL A 543 16.65 15.29 8.17
N PRO A 544 16.78 15.16 6.83
CA PRO A 544 16.84 16.32 5.96
C PRO A 544 15.64 17.26 6.19
N LYS A 545 15.86 18.57 6.04
CA LYS A 545 14.78 19.53 6.17
C LYS A 545 13.72 19.28 5.09
N MET A 546 12.48 19.66 5.38
CA MET A 546 11.41 19.65 4.37
C MET A 546 11.86 20.52 3.18
N PRO A 547 11.85 20.01 1.94
CA PRO A 547 12.20 20.81 0.78
C PRO A 547 11.17 21.93 0.57
N VAL A 548 11.64 23.10 0.15
CA VAL A 548 10.77 24.26 -0.14
C VAL A 548 9.80 23.91 -1.26
N ASN A 549 10.29 23.24 -2.31
CA ASN A 549 9.45 22.69 -3.35
C ASN A 549 9.00 21.26 -2.97
N VAL A 550 7.74 21.15 -2.58
CA VAL A 550 7.08 19.89 -2.26
C VAL A 550 6.72 19.08 -3.51
N TYR A 551 6.72 19.69 -4.71
CA TYR A 551 6.54 19.06 -6.01
C TYR A 551 7.87 18.97 -6.78
N GLY A 552 8.71 18.00 -6.43
CA GLY A 552 10.04 17.82 -7.04
C GLY A 552 10.01 16.88 -8.24
N THR A 553 10.71 17.22 -9.33
CA THR A 553 10.90 16.29 -10.45
C THR A 553 11.71 15.06 -10.01
N LEU A 554 11.26 13.87 -10.42
CA LEU A 554 11.98 12.62 -10.17
C LEU A 554 13.05 12.40 -11.24
N ASP A 555 14.25 12.00 -10.82
CA ASP A 555 15.39 11.75 -11.71
C ASP A 555 15.29 10.33 -12.31
N THR A 556 14.35 10.14 -13.23
CA THR A 556 14.10 8.83 -13.85
C THR A 556 14.97 8.59 -15.08
N ASN A 557 15.18 7.31 -15.43
CA ASN A 557 15.90 6.91 -16.63
C ASN A 557 15.30 7.58 -17.89
N PRO A 558 16.07 8.38 -18.66
CA PRO A 558 15.58 9.04 -19.86
C PRO A 558 14.98 8.10 -20.90
N ALA A 559 15.52 6.89 -21.05
CA ALA A 559 15.00 5.89 -21.99
C ALA A 559 13.61 5.39 -21.58
N ALA A 560 13.38 5.21 -20.27
CA ALA A 560 12.06 4.84 -19.75
C ALA A 560 11.04 5.97 -19.95
N LEU A 561 11.42 7.21 -19.65
CA LEU A 561 10.57 8.38 -19.91
C LEU A 561 10.19 8.50 -21.38
N GLU A 562 11.12 8.23 -22.30
CA GLU A 562 10.84 8.28 -23.72
C GLU A 562 9.86 7.19 -24.14
N LEU A 563 10.00 5.97 -23.59
CA LEU A 563 9.02 4.90 -23.78
C LEU A 563 7.63 5.33 -23.31
N TYR A 564 7.51 5.98 -22.14
CA TYR A 564 6.24 6.47 -21.61
C TYR A 564 5.65 7.64 -22.38
N ARG A 565 6.48 8.47 -23.02
CA ARG A 565 6.00 9.53 -23.93
C ARG A 565 5.43 8.95 -25.21
N GLN A 566 6.12 7.98 -25.79
CA GLN A 566 5.72 7.37 -27.07
C GLN A 566 4.46 6.51 -26.92
N ASN A 567 4.42 5.68 -25.88
CA ASN A 567 3.39 4.67 -25.70
C ASN A 567 2.28 5.07 -24.70
N GLY A 568 2.52 6.12 -23.91
CA GLY A 568 1.66 6.47 -22.79
C GLY A 568 1.83 5.54 -21.59
N VAL A 569 1.19 5.90 -20.48
CA VAL A 569 1.14 5.14 -19.22
C VAL A 569 -0.21 4.45 -19.14
N ALA A 570 -0.21 3.13 -19.33
CA ALA A 570 -1.42 2.32 -19.20
C ALA A 570 -1.82 2.23 -17.72
N ALA A 571 -0.86 1.85 -16.87
CA ALA A 571 -1.08 1.71 -15.44
C ALA A 571 0.13 2.20 -14.64
N ILE A 572 -0.15 2.69 -13.42
CA ILE A 572 0.86 3.18 -12.49
C ILE A 572 0.38 2.96 -11.06
N THR A 573 1.25 2.50 -10.17
CA THR A 573 0.91 2.24 -8.76
C THR A 573 2.11 2.48 -7.86
N TRP A 574 1.85 2.88 -6.61
CA TRP A 574 2.84 3.43 -5.69
C TRP A 574 2.65 2.89 -4.27
N ASP A 575 3.74 2.49 -3.63
CA ASP A 575 3.80 2.23 -2.20
C ASP A 575 4.68 3.31 -1.54
N GLU A 576 4.04 4.20 -0.79
CA GLU A 576 4.73 5.31 -0.13
C GLU A 576 5.61 4.91 1.06
N GLY A 577 5.35 3.73 1.65
CA GLY A 577 6.04 3.24 2.83
C GLY A 577 7.41 2.67 2.49
N ILE A 578 7.50 1.97 1.37
CA ILE A 578 8.78 1.41 0.88
C ILE A 578 9.37 2.15 -0.32
N GLY A 579 8.62 3.08 -0.92
CA GLY A 579 9.12 3.92 -1.99
C GLY A 579 9.26 3.20 -3.32
N ARG A 580 8.33 2.29 -3.61
CA ARG A 580 8.31 1.48 -4.83
C ARG A 580 7.24 1.99 -5.77
N LEU A 581 7.64 2.27 -7.00
CA LEU A 581 6.80 2.70 -8.10
C LEU A 581 6.79 1.61 -9.17
N CYS A 582 5.61 1.15 -9.57
CA CYS A 582 5.46 0.28 -10.73
C CYS A 582 4.79 1.07 -11.85
N ILE A 583 5.34 1.00 -13.07
CA ILE A 583 4.81 1.68 -14.26
C ILE A 583 4.73 0.67 -15.41
N ALA A 584 3.61 0.67 -16.13
CA ALA A 584 3.45 -0.08 -17.37
C ALA A 584 3.16 0.88 -18.53
N ALA A 585 3.97 0.82 -19.57
CA ALA A 585 3.75 1.60 -20.79
C ALA A 585 2.63 0.97 -21.63
N GLY A 586 1.84 1.81 -22.31
CA GLY A 586 0.78 1.35 -23.23
C GLY A 586 1.31 0.40 -24.30
N ASN A 587 0.52 -0.62 -24.65
CA ASN A 587 0.87 -1.58 -25.70
C ASN A 587 2.20 -2.34 -25.51
N THR A 588 2.80 -2.30 -24.31
CA THR A 588 3.99 -3.11 -23.98
C THR A 588 3.61 -4.24 -23.03
N PRO A 589 4.26 -5.41 -23.12
CA PRO A 589 4.10 -6.49 -22.17
C PRO A 589 5.12 -6.36 -21.03
N GLN A 590 5.41 -5.14 -20.56
CA GLN A 590 6.48 -4.91 -19.60
C GLN A 590 6.00 -4.04 -18.44
N ILE A 591 6.52 -4.36 -17.25
CA ILE A 591 6.38 -3.52 -16.05
C ILE A 591 7.78 -3.10 -15.61
N GLU A 592 7.97 -1.79 -15.45
CA GLU A 592 9.14 -1.23 -14.77
C GLU A 592 8.84 -1.09 -13.28
N VAL A 593 9.68 -1.68 -12.44
CA VAL A 593 9.69 -1.52 -10.98
C VAL A 593 10.85 -0.61 -10.62
N VAL A 594 10.52 0.57 -10.11
CA VAL A 594 11.46 1.62 -9.72
C VAL A 594 11.43 1.78 -8.21
N ASP A 595 12.53 1.45 -7.54
CA ASP A 595 12.70 1.65 -6.11
C ASP A 595 13.43 2.97 -5.86
N PHE A 596 12.93 3.76 -4.91
CA PHE A 596 13.55 4.98 -4.41
C PHE A 596 14.20 4.79 -3.04
N ALA A 597 14.19 3.56 -2.54
CA ALA A 597 14.74 3.15 -1.27
C ALA A 597 15.83 2.10 -1.47
N ASN A 598 16.85 2.11 -0.63
CA ASN A 598 17.89 1.08 -0.69
C ASN A 598 17.32 -0.24 -0.18
N VAL A 599 17.36 -1.26 -1.03
CA VAL A 599 16.97 -2.62 -0.67
C VAL A 599 18.20 -3.38 -0.19
N VAL A 600 18.12 -3.96 1.01
CA VAL A 600 19.15 -4.91 1.45
C VAL A 600 18.91 -6.22 0.72
N HIS A 601 19.81 -6.56 -0.20
CA HIS A 601 19.79 -7.88 -0.83
C HIS A 601 20.38 -8.93 0.11
N PRO A 602 19.85 -10.17 0.12
CA PRO A 602 20.46 -11.27 0.84
C PRO A 602 21.95 -11.41 0.47
N ASP A 603 22.84 -11.34 1.47
CA ASP A 603 24.26 -11.50 1.22
C ASP A 603 24.56 -12.99 0.96
N LYS A 604 25.12 -13.30 -0.21
CA LYS A 604 25.54 -14.67 -0.59
C LYS A 604 26.45 -15.32 0.45
N ARG A 605 27.17 -14.53 1.26
CA ARG A 605 27.98 -15.05 2.38
C ARG A 605 27.11 -15.68 3.45
N SER A 606 25.95 -15.11 3.74
CA SER A 606 24.99 -15.65 4.71
C SER A 606 24.46 -17.01 4.26
N GLU A 607 24.14 -17.17 2.96
CA GLU A 607 23.76 -18.46 2.39
C GLU A 607 24.88 -19.51 2.51
N ARG A 608 26.10 -19.14 2.12
CA ARG A 608 27.28 -20.02 2.24
C ARG A 608 27.54 -20.47 3.67
N TRP A 609 27.28 -19.61 4.64
CA TRP A 609 27.46 -19.95 6.05
C TRP A 609 26.33 -20.82 6.60
N LYS A 610 25.09 -20.62 6.15
CA LYS A 610 23.99 -21.56 6.45
C LYS A 610 24.28 -22.94 5.90
N GLN A 611 24.74 -23.02 4.64
CA GLN A 611 25.20 -24.28 4.06
C GLN A 611 26.32 -24.91 4.90
N ALA A 612 27.35 -24.14 5.26
CA ALA A 612 28.43 -24.64 6.12
C ALA A 612 27.95 -25.08 7.50
N GLN A 613 26.88 -24.48 8.04
CA GLN A 613 26.27 -24.88 9.30
C GLN A 613 25.56 -26.23 9.17
N GLU A 614 24.77 -26.42 8.09
CA GLU A 614 24.08 -27.69 7.80
C GLU A 614 25.06 -28.86 7.70
N TYR A 615 26.20 -28.66 7.01
CA TYR A 615 27.28 -29.66 6.93
C TYR A 615 27.84 -30.05 8.31
N VAL A 616 28.09 -29.08 9.20
CA VAL A 616 28.65 -29.34 10.54
C VAL A 616 27.66 -30.05 11.46
N THR A 617 26.36 -29.80 11.30
CA THR A 617 25.32 -30.54 12.02
C THR A 617 25.18 -31.98 11.52
N HIS A 618 25.28 -32.20 10.21
CA HIS A 618 25.19 -33.55 9.63
C HIS A 618 26.39 -34.44 10.00
N ASP A 619 27.62 -33.90 9.98
CA ASP A 619 28.84 -34.60 10.40
C ASP A 619 28.84 -35.03 11.88
N ARG A 620 27.94 -34.47 12.71
CA ARG A 620 27.80 -34.85 14.13
C ARG A 620 26.67 -35.84 14.37
N SER A 621 25.80 -36.07 13.40
CA SER A 621 24.65 -36.97 13.48
C SER A 621 24.86 -38.32 12.79
N ASP A 622 25.94 -38.49 12.02
CA ASP A 622 26.39 -39.81 11.57
C ASP A 622 27.42 -40.36 12.59
N PRO A 623 27.09 -41.42 13.35
CA PRO A 623 27.99 -42.05 14.31
C PRO A 623 29.14 -42.86 13.67
#